data_AF-A0A2U1Q5W5-F1
#
_entry.id   AF-A0A2U1Q5W5-F1
#
_cell.length_a   1.000
_cell.length_b   1.000
_cell.length_c   1.000
_cell.angle_alpha   90.00
_cell.angle_beta   90.00
_cell.angle_gamma   90.00
#
_symmetry.space_group_name_H-M   'P 1'
#
loop_
_entity.id
_entity.type
_entity.pdbx_description
1 polymer ?
#
loop_
_entity_poly.entity_id
_entity_poly.type
_entity_poly.pdbx_seq_one_letter_code
_entity_poly.pdbx_strand_id
1 'polypeptide(L)'
;MLELFNEEEHILGMKIVGGDHRLQNYSSVITLHPEIIDGRPGTLVIESFVVDVPEGNTTEETCYFVEALIKCNLKSLADVSERLTVQDHTDSLIQV
;
A
#
# COMPACT_ATOMS: atom_id res chain seq x y z
N MET A 1 -0.86 13.11 6.36
CA MET A 1 -2.15 13.41 7.02
C MET A 1 -3.16 12.38 6.55
N LEU A 2 -3.98 11.86 7.48
CA LEU A 2 -5.05 10.92 7.16
C LEU A 2 -6.20 11.70 6.51
N GLU A 3 -6.65 11.23 5.35
CA GLU A 3 -7.76 11.86 4.59
C GLU A 3 -9.03 11.00 4.63
N LEU A 4 -8.87 9.67 4.58
CA LEU A 4 -9.97 8.71 4.59
C LEU A 4 -9.57 7.50 5.42
N PHE A 5 -10.49 7.04 6.26
CA PHE A 5 -10.36 5.80 6.99
C PHE A 5 -11.72 5.13 7.08
N ASN A 6 -11.86 3.98 6.43
CA ASN A 6 -13.05 3.15 6.49
C ASN A 6 -12.62 1.73 6.82
N GLU A 7 -12.86 1.30 8.06
CA GLU A 7 -12.51 -0.03 8.53
C GLU A 7 -13.38 -1.13 7.92
N GLU A 8 -14.68 -0.85 7.71
CA GLU A 8 -15.66 -1.81 7.18
C GLU A 8 -15.36 -2.16 5.72
N GLU A 9 -15.03 -1.16 4.91
CA GLU A 9 -14.69 -1.33 3.49
C GLU A 9 -13.17 -1.50 3.25
N HIS A 10 -12.38 -1.55 4.33
CA HIS A 10 -10.92 -1.68 4.29
C HIS A 10 -10.22 -0.65 3.37
N ILE A 11 -10.55 0.64 3.56
CA ILE A 11 -10.01 1.76 2.78
C ILE A 11 -9.18 2.69 3.67
N LEU A 12 -7.99 3.04 3.20
CA LEU A 12 -7.12 4.03 3.81
C LEU A 12 -6.70 5.07 2.76
N GLY A 13 -6.96 6.35 3.00
CA GLY A 13 -6.50 7.46 2.17
C GLY A 13 -5.59 8.40 2.95
N MET A 14 -4.48 8.82 2.33
CA MET A 14 -3.53 9.75 2.95
C MET A 14 -3.01 10.79 1.97
N LYS A 15 -2.60 11.93 2.52
CA LYS A 15 -1.95 13.02 1.78
C LYS A 15 -0.66 13.45 2.45
N ILE A 16 0.36 13.80 1.64
CA ILE A 16 1.55 14.47 2.16
C ILE A 16 1.28 15.98 2.16
N VAL A 17 1.31 16.60 3.34
CA VAL A 17 0.92 18.02 3.54
C VAL A 17 2.11 18.99 3.49
N GLY A 18 3.33 18.47 3.45
CA GLY A 18 4.55 19.26 3.38
C GLY A 18 5.78 18.44 3.76
N GLY A 19 6.93 19.05 3.61
CA GLY A 19 8.24 18.43 3.84
C GLY A 19 9.22 18.82 2.73
N ASP A 20 10.49 18.47 2.93
CA ASP A 20 11.54 18.66 1.92
C ASP A 20 11.60 17.45 0.98
N HIS A 21 10.60 17.34 0.10
CA HIS A 21 10.50 16.28 -0.90
C HIS A 21 9.89 16.78 -2.21
N ARG A 22 10.08 16.00 -3.28
CA ARG A 22 9.63 16.36 -4.63
C ARG A 22 8.17 15.96 -4.92
N LEU A 23 7.55 15.16 -4.06
CA LEU A 23 6.16 14.67 -4.21
C LEU A 23 5.09 15.72 -3.85
N GLN A 24 5.03 16.82 -4.59
CA GLN A 24 4.08 17.91 -4.32
C GLN A 24 2.62 17.45 -4.53
N ASN A 25 1.74 17.85 -3.60
CA ASN A 25 0.33 17.48 -3.59
C ASN A 25 0.04 15.98 -3.68
N TYR A 26 0.98 15.13 -3.27
CA TYR A 26 0.78 13.68 -3.25
C TYR A 26 -0.42 13.28 -2.38
N SER A 27 -1.32 12.50 -2.96
CA SER A 27 -2.43 11.83 -2.29
C SER A 27 -2.51 10.39 -2.76
N SER A 28 -2.69 9.44 -1.86
CA SER A 28 -2.94 8.04 -2.20
C SER A 28 -4.15 7.46 -1.48
N VAL A 29 -4.74 6.43 -2.09
CA VAL A 29 -5.81 5.60 -1.53
C VAL A 29 -5.42 4.15 -1.71
N ILE A 30 -5.44 3.42 -0.60
CA ILE A 30 -5.19 1.98 -0.50
C ILE A 30 -6.52 1.29 -0.20
N THR A 31 -6.82 0.21 -0.92
CA THR A 31 -8.00 -0.64 -0.70
C THR A 31 -7.57 -2.10 -0.65
N LEU A 32 -8.21 -2.89 0.21
CA LEU A 32 -7.92 -4.31 0.40
C LEU A 32 -9.16 -5.12 0.06
N HIS A 33 -8.99 -6.17 -0.76
CA HIS A 33 -10.09 -7.01 -1.23
C HIS A 33 -9.76 -8.49 -0.99
N PRO A 34 -10.69 -9.31 -0.47
CA PRO A 34 -10.51 -10.75 -0.46
C PRO A 34 -10.55 -11.30 -1.89
N GLU A 35 -9.60 -12.16 -2.24
CA GLU A 35 -9.45 -12.68 -3.61
C GLU A 35 -8.89 -14.12 -3.59
N ILE A 36 -9.07 -14.87 -4.67
CA ILE A 36 -8.40 -16.16 -4.88
C ILE A 36 -7.14 -15.96 -5.73
N ILE A 37 -5.96 -16.15 -5.13
CA ILE A 37 -4.65 -16.01 -5.77
C ILE A 37 -3.99 -17.38 -5.82
N ASP A 38 -3.67 -17.86 -7.03
CA ASP A 38 -3.08 -19.19 -7.26
C ASP A 38 -3.84 -20.35 -6.57
N GLY A 39 -5.17 -20.24 -6.54
CA GLY A 39 -6.07 -21.22 -5.94
C GLY A 39 -6.15 -21.19 -4.40
N ARG A 40 -5.58 -20.17 -3.75
CA ARG A 40 -5.64 -19.99 -2.30
C ARG A 40 -6.33 -18.65 -1.95
N PRO A 41 -7.03 -18.58 -0.80
CA PRO A 41 -7.50 -17.30 -0.27
C PRO A 41 -6.32 -16.36 -0.04
N GLY A 42 -6.44 -15.14 -0.56
CA GLY A 42 -5.45 -14.07 -0.42
C GLY A 42 -6.12 -12.72 -0.32
N THR A 43 -5.30 -11.68 -0.24
CA THR A 43 -5.76 -10.29 -0.24
C THR A 43 -5.16 -9.57 -1.44
N LEU A 44 -6.02 -9.04 -2.30
CA LEU A 44 -5.62 -8.10 -3.35
C LEU A 44 -5.53 -6.70 -2.74
N VAL A 45 -4.32 -6.15 -2.71
CA VAL A 45 -4.07 -4.77 -2.26
C VAL A 45 -3.88 -3.88 -3.48
N ILE A 46 -4.65 -2.80 -3.54
CA ILE A 46 -4.55 -1.81 -4.62
C ILE A 46 -4.25 -0.46 -3.99
N GLU A 47 -3.15 0.16 -4.40
CA GLU A 47 -2.83 1.56 -4.08
C GLU A 47 -2.89 2.41 -5.35
N SER A 48 -3.68 3.47 -5.30
CA SER A 48 -3.77 4.50 -6.33
C SER A 48 -3.22 5.81 -5.80
N PHE A 49 -2.67 6.65 -6.68
CA PHE A 49 -2.10 7.92 -6.29
C PHE A 49 -2.38 9.02 -7.31
N VAL A 50 -2.32 10.26 -6.82
CA VAL A 50 -2.23 11.48 -7.62
C VAL A 50 -1.08 12.31 -7.05
N VAL A 51 -0.26 12.89 -7.93
CA VAL A 51 0.88 13.72 -7.55
C VAL A 51 1.13 14.74 -8.66
N ASP A 52 1.62 15.91 -8.30
CA ASP A 52 2.07 16.88 -9.29
C ASP A 52 3.40 16.44 -9.93
N VAL A 53 3.57 16.75 -11.20
CA VAL A 53 4.85 16.57 -11.90
C VAL A 53 5.76 17.74 -11.56
N PRO A 54 6.91 17.52 -10.89
CA PRO A 54 7.83 18.60 -10.54
C PRO A 54 8.42 19.25 -11.79
N GLU A 55 8.76 20.54 -11.69
CA GLU A 55 9.49 21.23 -12.77
C GLU A 55 10.79 20.49 -13.10
N GLY A 56 11.02 20.29 -14.40
CA GLY A 56 12.18 19.57 -14.92
C GLY A 56 12.03 18.04 -14.98
N ASN A 57 10.88 17.47 -14.61
CA ASN A 57 10.58 16.05 -14.83
C ASN A 57 9.47 15.84 -15.85
N THR A 58 9.51 14.68 -16.50
CA THR A 58 8.35 14.19 -17.26
C THR A 58 7.36 13.46 -16.34
N THR A 59 6.14 13.27 -16.84
CA THR A 59 5.13 12.46 -16.18
C THR A 59 5.63 11.02 -15.96
N GLU A 60 6.29 10.44 -16.96
CA GLU A 60 6.80 9.07 -16.91
C GLU A 60 7.86 8.90 -15.82
N GLU A 61 8.80 9.84 -15.70
CA GLU A 61 9.82 9.81 -14.65
C GLU A 61 9.20 9.90 -13.25
N THR A 62 8.20 10.78 -13.09
CA THR A 62 7.49 10.98 -11.83
C THR A 62 6.69 9.73 -11.45
N CYS A 63 5.92 9.19 -12.38
CA CYS A 63 5.16 7.95 -12.18
C CYS A 63 6.08 6.78 -11.88
N TYR A 64 7.19 6.62 -12.62
CA TYR A 64 8.15 5.55 -12.39
C TYR A 64 8.70 5.59 -10.95
N PHE A 65 9.08 6.77 -10.47
CA PHE A 65 9.58 6.93 -9.11
C PHE A 65 8.53 6.57 -8.06
N VAL A 66 7.31 7.09 -8.19
CA VAL A 66 6.22 6.85 -7.23
C VAL A 66 5.78 5.38 -7.26
N GLU A 67 5.63 4.80 -8.45
CA GLU A 67 5.31 3.38 -8.60
C GLU A 67 6.37 2.49 -7.98
N ALA A 68 7.67 2.82 -8.13
CA ALA A 68 8.73 2.05 -7.51
C ALA A 68 8.61 2.06 -5.97
N LEU A 69 8.30 3.21 -5.37
CA LEU A 69 8.05 3.33 -3.94
C LEU A 69 6.84 2.50 -3.49
N ILE A 70 5.70 2.64 -4.19
CA ILE A 70 4.47 1.89 -3.89
C ILE A 70 4.73 0.38 -4.02
N LYS A 71 5.39 -0.07 -5.10
CA LYS A 71 5.73 -1.48 -5.31
C LYS A 71 6.61 -2.02 -4.19
N CYS A 72 7.61 -1.26 -3.73
CA CYS A 72 8.44 -1.64 -2.59
C CYS A 72 7.61 -1.76 -1.31
N ASN A 73 6.74 -0.80 -1.03
CA ASN A 73 5.89 -0.80 0.17
C ASN A 73 4.91 -1.98 0.16
N LEU A 74 4.22 -2.21 -0.95
CA LEU A 74 3.26 -3.32 -1.07
C LEU A 74 3.94 -4.68 -1.01
N LYS A 75 5.15 -4.82 -1.59
CA LYS A 75 5.95 -6.03 -1.42
C LYS A 75 6.31 -6.27 0.05
N SER A 76 6.80 -5.24 0.74
CA SER A 76 7.12 -5.36 2.16
C SER A 76 5.87 -5.65 3.01
N LEU A 77 4.72 -5.09 2.64
CA LEU A 77 3.44 -5.34 3.33
C LEU A 77 3.01 -6.80 3.15
N ALA A 78 3.12 -7.34 1.93
CA ALA A 78 2.87 -8.76 1.67
C ALA A 78 3.80 -9.64 2.51
N ASP A 79 5.12 -9.40 2.44
CA ASP A 79 6.13 -10.19 3.16
C ASP A 79 5.87 -10.20 4.68
N VAL A 80 5.50 -9.06 5.27
CA VAL A 80 5.17 -8.96 6.70
C VAL A 80 3.85 -9.66 7.02
N SER A 81 2.81 -9.45 6.21
CA SER A 81 1.48 -10.02 6.46
C SER A 81 1.48 -11.54 6.34
N GLU A 82 2.15 -12.09 5.34
CA GLU A 82 2.29 -13.55 5.17
C GLU A 82 3.02 -14.19 6.35
N ARG A 83 4.08 -13.54 6.85
CA ARG A 83 4.80 -14.00 8.04
C ARG A 83 3.93 -13.99 9.30
N LEU A 84 3.10 -12.96 9.47
CA LEU A 84 2.17 -12.88 10.60
C LEU A 84 1.12 -14.00 10.54
N THR A 85 0.59 -14.31 9.36
CA THR A 85 -0.34 -15.44 9.17
C THR A 85 0.30 -16.78 9.53
N VAL A 86 1.55 -17.02 9.13
CA VAL A 86 2.28 -18.25 9.51
C VAL A 86 2.50 -18.32 11.03
N GLN A 87 2.87 -17.21 11.64
CA GLN A 87 3.15 -17.16 13.08
C GLN A 87 1.88 -17.41 13.91
N ASP A 88 0.76 -16.81 13.52
CA ASP A 88 -0.55 -17.03 14.15
C ASP A 88 -0.97 -18.51 14.13
N HIS A 89 -0.70 -19.21 13.01
CA HIS A 89 -0.94 -20.64 12.91
C HIS A 89 0.00 -21.46 13.81
N THR A 90 1.28 -21.09 13.91
CA THR A 90 2.21 -21.79 14.81
C THR A 90 1.87 -21.59 16.29
N ASP A 91 1.48 -20.38 16.70
CA ASP A 91 1.11 -20.09 18.08
C ASP A 91 -0.19 -20.80 18.48
N SER A 92 -1.15 -20.91 17.55
CA SER A 92 -2.39 -21.68 17.72
C SER A 92 -2.15 -23.19 17.86
N LEU A 93 -1.09 -23.74 17.24
CA LEU A 93 -0.75 -25.16 17.32
C LEU A 93 0.02 -25.53 18.60
N ILE A 94 0.74 -24.58 19.21
CA ILE A 94 1.56 -24.80 20.40
C ILE A 94 0.74 -24.67 21.70
N GLN A 95 -0.46 -24.06 21.65
CA GLN A 95 -1.39 -23.96 22.78
C GLN A 95 -2.32 -25.19 22.98
N VAL A 96 -2.05 -26.33 22.31
CA VAL A 96 -2.82 -27.59 22.45
C VAL A 96 -2.10 -28.61 23.31
#